data_AF-A0A3M0Z656-F1
#
_entry.id   AF-A0A3M0Z656-F1
#
_cell.length_a   1.000
_cell.length_b   1.000
_cell.length_c   1.000
_cell.angle_alpha   90.00
_cell.angle_beta   90.00
_cell.angle_gamma   90.00
#
_symmetry.space_group_name_H-M   'P 1'
#
loop_
_entity.id
_entity.type
_entity.pdbx_description
1 polymer ?
#
loop_
_entity_poly.entity_id
_entity_poly.type
_entity_poly.pdbx_seq_one_letter_code
_entity_poly.pdbx_strand_id
1 'polypeptide(L)'
;PKRRLFANDLGGGGILDVGCYPVSACRLLAGAACGEPFIEPVEIKGMGVLHPETGVDEYATGLLRFPNNILAQISTGVALAQDNNIVVFGSKGRLEIPTPWFGCGREGGEGTLLLHAKGEVQTIKVHEERWLYAIEADTAGEAILAGKTEAPAMSHADSLGNMRVLDQWRRGIGLIYEVEKYENATYPTITRSPLRKAPDAPMVYGQVPHLDKQVSRLVMGCDNQNFYPHAALMFDSYFEAGGNCFDTAWIYGGGLPERILGTWIRQRGVREEVCVLVKGAHTPLCDPQNLISQFNESLDRLGLEYADLYCMHRDNPQIPVGEFIDALNQLCNEGRLRAFGGSNWSLERIIAANEYAAAHGLRSFDFINNNFSLAKMVQPVWNGCISAASEPEQRAWLERTQTPLFSWSSQARGFFTDRAGRDKFDDPSLARCWYSEENFARRDRAYELAAKKGVEPINIALAYVLHQKFPVFALIGPRSIAELNSCLRALSVSLSDEEVRWLENGDR
;
A
#
# COMPACT_ATOMS: atom_id res chain seq x y z
N PRO A 1 12.99 -21.64 26.04
CA PRO A 1 14.24 -20.85 25.89
C PRO A 1 14.06 -19.38 26.32
N LYS A 2 14.84 -18.88 27.29
CA LYS A 2 14.73 -17.49 27.83
C LYS A 2 15.61 -16.44 27.12
N ARG A 3 16.27 -16.81 26.02
CA ARG A 3 17.23 -15.95 25.30
C ARG A 3 16.49 -15.10 24.25
N ARG A 4 16.93 -13.86 24.03
CA ARG A 4 16.39 -12.93 23.00
C ARG A 4 16.27 -13.58 21.60
N LEU A 5 17.20 -14.46 21.24
CA LEU A 5 17.17 -15.19 19.95
C LEU A 5 15.92 -16.07 19.76
N PHE A 6 15.23 -16.45 20.84
CA PHE A 6 14.01 -17.26 20.78
C PHE A 6 12.78 -16.45 21.23
N ALA A 7 12.90 -15.13 21.40
CA ALA A 7 11.80 -14.26 21.78
C ALA A 7 11.18 -13.66 20.51
N ASN A 8 9.99 -14.12 20.15
CA ASN A 8 9.32 -13.74 18.90
C ASN A 8 8.85 -12.28 18.92
N ASP A 9 8.33 -11.81 20.04
CA ASP A 9 7.94 -10.41 20.28
C ASP A 9 9.11 -9.41 20.14
N LEU A 10 10.35 -9.89 20.31
CA LEU A 10 11.58 -9.10 20.18
C LEU A 10 12.32 -9.31 18.85
N GLY A 11 11.69 -9.97 17.87
CA GLY A 11 12.32 -10.25 16.57
C GLY A 11 13.49 -11.22 16.68
N GLY A 12 13.35 -12.29 17.47
CA GLY A 12 14.31 -13.40 17.55
C GLY A 12 14.34 -14.23 16.25
N GLY A 13 15.28 -15.16 16.17
CA GLY A 13 15.53 -16.00 15.00
C GLY A 13 16.81 -15.62 14.25
N GLY A 14 17.25 -16.49 13.35
CA GLY A 14 18.49 -16.33 12.59
C GLY A 14 18.42 -15.31 11.47
N ILE A 15 17.26 -15.15 10.81
CA ILE A 15 17.10 -14.27 9.65
C ILE A 15 17.35 -12.80 10.03
N LEU A 16 16.71 -12.29 11.09
CA LEU A 16 16.89 -10.90 11.52
C LEU A 16 18.14 -10.65 12.38
N ASP A 17 18.75 -11.70 12.92
CA ASP A 17 19.98 -11.58 13.71
C ASP A 17 21.21 -11.54 12.79
N VAL A 18 21.58 -12.70 12.22
CA VAL A 18 22.81 -12.84 11.42
C VAL A 18 22.54 -13.04 9.93
N GLY A 19 21.29 -13.22 9.51
CA GLY A 19 20.92 -13.37 8.10
C GLY A 19 21.18 -12.12 7.25
N CYS A 20 21.30 -10.95 7.88
CA CYS A 20 21.64 -9.69 7.20
C CYS A 20 23.04 -9.72 6.56
N TYR A 21 24.02 -10.41 7.16
CA TYR A 21 25.39 -10.48 6.67
C TYR A 21 25.50 -11.20 5.32
N PRO A 22 25.01 -12.45 5.13
CA PRO A 22 25.08 -13.11 3.85
C PRO A 22 24.22 -12.39 2.79
N VAL A 23 23.09 -11.79 3.16
CA VAL A 23 22.31 -10.94 2.22
C VAL A 23 23.12 -9.76 1.72
N SER A 24 23.80 -9.03 2.62
CA SER A 24 24.64 -7.89 2.26
C SER A 24 25.77 -8.35 1.33
N ALA A 25 26.49 -9.40 1.72
CA ALA A 25 27.60 -9.94 0.95
C ALA A 25 27.19 -10.35 -0.47
N CYS A 26 26.05 -11.04 -0.64
CA CYS A 26 25.56 -11.42 -1.96
C CYS A 26 25.20 -10.21 -2.82
N ARG A 27 24.56 -9.18 -2.26
CA ARG A 27 24.18 -7.95 -2.98
C ARG A 27 25.41 -7.15 -3.42
N LEU A 28 26.42 -7.05 -2.54
CA LEU A 28 27.70 -6.39 -2.83
C LEU A 28 28.51 -7.16 -3.89
N LEU A 29 28.65 -8.49 -3.76
CA LEU A 29 29.36 -9.32 -4.73
C LEU A 29 28.68 -9.30 -6.10
N ALA A 30 27.35 -9.34 -6.13
CA ALA A 30 26.60 -9.26 -7.37
C ALA A 30 26.75 -7.89 -8.04
N GLY A 31 26.79 -6.80 -7.26
CA GLY A 31 27.04 -5.46 -7.79
C GLY A 31 28.46 -5.30 -8.33
N ALA A 32 29.45 -5.74 -7.55
CA ALA A 32 30.85 -5.68 -7.95
C ALA A 32 31.11 -6.39 -9.29
N ALA A 33 30.40 -7.50 -9.57
CA ALA A 33 30.49 -8.23 -10.83
C ALA A 33 30.01 -7.43 -12.06
N CYS A 34 29.22 -6.37 -11.88
CA CYS A 34 28.79 -5.46 -12.96
C CYS A 34 29.20 -4.00 -12.76
N GLY A 35 30.15 -3.73 -11.85
CA GLY A 35 30.67 -2.37 -11.61
C GLY A 35 29.75 -1.46 -10.80
N GLU A 36 28.75 -2.03 -10.12
CA GLU A 36 27.83 -1.30 -9.24
C GLU A 36 28.19 -1.52 -7.76
N PRO A 37 27.90 -0.57 -6.85
CA PRO A 37 28.14 -0.77 -5.42
C PRO A 37 27.39 -1.98 -4.85
N PHE A 38 26.16 -2.19 -5.29
CA PHE A 38 25.33 -3.35 -5.02
C PHE A 38 24.24 -3.44 -6.10
N ILE A 39 23.62 -4.61 -6.25
CA ILE A 39 22.38 -4.76 -7.03
C ILE A 39 21.35 -5.56 -6.23
N GLU A 40 20.07 -5.32 -6.52
CA GLU A 40 18.98 -6.02 -5.85
C GLU A 40 18.67 -7.36 -6.53
N PRO A 41 18.31 -8.41 -5.77
CA PRO A 41 17.79 -9.62 -6.37
C PRO A 41 16.44 -9.36 -7.03
N VAL A 42 16.20 -9.99 -8.18
CA VAL A 42 14.93 -9.98 -8.90
C VAL A 42 13.98 -11.08 -8.45
N GLU A 43 14.51 -12.09 -7.74
CA GLU A 43 13.71 -13.19 -7.19
C GLU A 43 14.35 -13.73 -5.92
N ILE A 44 13.50 -14.02 -4.93
CA ILE A 44 13.89 -14.51 -3.61
C ILE A 44 12.97 -15.67 -3.24
N LYS A 45 13.56 -16.80 -2.84
CA LYS A 45 12.84 -17.97 -2.32
C LYS A 45 13.45 -18.39 -0.98
N GLY A 46 12.61 -18.52 0.04
CA GLY A 46 13.02 -18.89 1.39
C GLY A 46 12.53 -20.27 1.79
N MET A 47 13.34 -21.01 2.54
CA MET A 47 12.96 -22.21 3.28
C MET A 47 13.57 -22.16 4.68
N GLY A 48 12.90 -22.71 5.68
CA GLY A 48 13.40 -22.70 7.05
C GLY A 48 12.51 -23.49 7.98
N VAL A 49 12.99 -23.68 9.20
CA VAL A 49 12.26 -24.35 10.28
C VAL A 49 11.96 -23.35 11.38
N LEU A 50 10.68 -23.21 11.69
CA LEU A 50 10.22 -22.40 12.82
C LEU A 50 10.24 -23.27 14.08
N HIS A 51 10.74 -22.69 15.17
CA HIS A 51 10.69 -23.33 16.49
C HIS A 51 9.20 -23.56 16.86
N PRO A 52 8.79 -24.77 17.27
CA PRO A 52 7.38 -25.11 17.46
C PRO A 52 6.67 -24.27 18.53
N GLU A 53 7.36 -23.93 19.63
CA GLU A 53 6.77 -23.12 20.70
C GLU A 53 6.88 -21.60 20.49
N THR A 54 8.04 -21.12 20.02
CA THR A 54 8.32 -19.68 19.95
C THR A 54 8.01 -19.09 18.58
N GLY A 55 7.92 -19.91 17.54
CA GLY A 55 7.61 -19.47 16.18
C GLY A 55 8.71 -18.66 15.48
N VAL A 56 9.88 -18.47 16.10
CA VAL A 56 11.05 -17.85 15.42
C VAL A 56 11.73 -18.85 14.49
N ASP A 57 12.51 -18.38 13.52
CA ASP A 57 13.32 -19.27 12.68
C ASP A 57 14.54 -19.82 13.44
N GLU A 58 14.65 -21.14 13.54
CA GLU A 58 15.81 -21.81 14.15
C GLU A 58 16.99 -21.89 13.19
N TYR A 59 16.67 -22.16 11.93
CA TYR A 59 17.58 -22.12 10.80
C TYR A 59 16.78 -21.93 9.51
N ALA A 60 17.39 -21.23 8.56
CA ALA A 60 16.78 -20.91 7.29
C ALA A 60 17.84 -20.89 6.19
N THR A 61 17.39 -21.15 4.96
CA THR A 61 18.16 -20.93 3.73
C THR A 61 17.34 -20.10 2.74
N GLY A 62 18.01 -19.29 1.94
CA GLY A 62 17.42 -18.46 0.91
C GLY A 62 18.14 -18.64 -0.41
N LEU A 63 17.39 -18.59 -1.51
CA LEU A 63 17.91 -18.50 -2.87
C LEU A 63 17.59 -17.12 -3.45
N LEU A 64 18.61 -16.46 -3.97
CA LEU A 64 18.54 -15.13 -4.58
C LEU A 64 18.95 -15.23 -6.04
N ARG A 65 18.15 -14.66 -6.95
CA ARG A 65 18.54 -14.48 -8.36
C ARG A 65 18.71 -13.00 -8.64
N PHE A 66 19.84 -12.62 -9.23
CA PHE A 66 20.17 -11.25 -9.56
C PHE A 66 19.97 -10.96 -11.07
N PRO A 67 19.81 -9.67 -11.46
CA PRO A 67 19.66 -9.26 -12.87
C PRO A 67 20.80 -9.73 -13.79
N ASN A 68 22.02 -9.86 -13.25
CA ASN A 68 23.20 -10.31 -13.98
C ASN A 68 23.37 -11.85 -14.00
N ASN A 69 22.30 -12.59 -13.71
CA ASN A 69 22.24 -14.06 -13.66
C ASN A 69 23.11 -14.72 -12.58
N ILE A 70 23.61 -13.96 -11.61
CA ILE A 70 24.18 -14.56 -10.39
C ILE A 70 23.06 -15.21 -9.59
N LEU A 71 23.31 -16.45 -9.16
CA LEU A 71 22.50 -17.18 -8.20
C LEU A 71 23.27 -17.25 -6.89
N ALA A 72 22.64 -16.87 -5.79
CA ALA A 72 23.23 -16.95 -4.46
C ALA A 72 22.38 -17.81 -3.53
N GLN A 73 23.05 -18.65 -2.74
CA GLN A 73 22.45 -19.36 -1.62
C GLN A 73 22.96 -18.71 -0.33
N ILE A 74 22.02 -18.34 0.54
CA ILE A 74 22.29 -17.79 1.86
C ILE A 74 21.76 -18.75 2.92
N SER A 75 22.39 -18.79 4.09
CA SER A 75 21.89 -19.56 5.23
C SER A 75 22.20 -18.88 6.55
N THR A 76 21.37 -19.18 7.54
CA THR A 76 21.50 -18.70 8.91
C THR A 76 20.92 -19.73 9.86
N GLY A 77 21.40 -19.76 11.10
CA GLY A 77 20.89 -20.64 12.15
C GLY A 77 21.27 -20.17 13.54
N VAL A 78 20.31 -20.18 14.46
CA VAL A 78 20.51 -19.95 15.89
C VAL A 78 20.52 -21.26 16.69
N ALA A 79 20.01 -22.35 16.10
CA ALA A 79 20.02 -23.69 16.68
C ALA A 79 20.84 -24.70 15.86
N LEU A 80 21.43 -24.29 14.74
CA LEU A 80 22.23 -25.13 13.85
C LEU A 80 23.60 -24.48 13.60
N ALA A 81 24.68 -25.20 13.89
CA ALA A 81 26.03 -24.77 13.51
C ALA A 81 26.26 -25.08 12.03
N GLN A 82 26.58 -24.05 11.26
CA GLN A 82 26.91 -24.14 9.83
C GLN A 82 28.29 -23.55 9.56
N ASP A 83 28.83 -23.84 8.38
CA ASP A 83 30.05 -23.18 7.90
C ASP A 83 29.83 -21.65 7.84
N ASN A 84 30.85 -20.90 8.25
CA ASN A 84 30.87 -19.45 8.24
C ASN A 84 31.80 -18.94 7.15
N ASN A 85 31.48 -19.23 5.89
CA ASN A 85 32.28 -18.85 4.73
C ASN A 85 31.43 -18.27 3.60
N ILE A 86 32.10 -17.67 2.62
CA ILE A 86 31.52 -17.35 1.32
C ILE A 86 32.33 -18.09 0.26
N VAL A 87 31.63 -18.75 -0.67
CA VAL A 87 32.27 -19.38 -1.83
C VAL A 87 31.58 -18.86 -3.10
N VAL A 88 32.36 -18.26 -3.99
CA VAL A 88 31.91 -17.74 -5.29
C VAL A 88 32.44 -18.66 -6.38
N PHE A 89 31.54 -19.26 -7.16
CA PHE A 89 31.89 -20.13 -8.27
C PHE A 89 31.81 -19.38 -9.60
N GLY A 90 32.81 -19.57 -10.46
CA GLY A 90 32.84 -19.04 -11.82
C GLY A 90 33.38 -20.07 -12.82
N SER A 91 33.25 -19.77 -14.10
CA SER A 91 33.70 -20.68 -15.17
C SER A 91 35.22 -20.91 -15.22
N LYS A 92 36.01 -20.05 -14.55
CA LYS A 92 37.48 -20.12 -14.51
C LYS A 92 38.05 -20.63 -13.19
N GLY A 93 37.20 -20.86 -12.18
CA GLY A 93 37.66 -21.17 -10.83
C GLY A 93 36.64 -20.82 -9.75
N ARG A 94 37.08 -20.85 -8.50
CA ARG A 94 36.26 -20.40 -7.36
C ARG A 94 37.07 -19.50 -6.41
N LEU A 95 36.40 -18.52 -5.81
CA LEU A 95 36.94 -17.68 -4.76
C LEU A 95 36.31 -18.12 -3.43
N GLU A 96 37.14 -18.39 -2.43
CA GLU A 96 36.70 -18.74 -1.09
C GLU A 96 37.13 -17.63 -0.10
N ILE A 97 36.21 -17.20 0.74
CA ILE A 97 36.41 -16.21 1.81
C ILE A 97 36.12 -16.95 3.13
N PRO A 98 37.16 -17.44 3.83
CA PRO A 98 36.98 -18.30 5.01
C PRO A 98 36.47 -17.59 6.26
N THR A 99 36.73 -16.28 6.38
CA THR A 99 36.35 -15.46 7.56
C THR A 99 35.62 -14.17 7.16
N PRO A 100 34.50 -14.26 6.43
CA PRO A 100 33.89 -13.12 5.75
C PRO A 100 33.31 -12.07 6.71
N TRP A 101 32.95 -12.45 7.93
CA TRP A 101 32.24 -11.56 8.87
C TRP A 101 33.16 -10.71 9.74
N PHE A 102 34.39 -11.16 9.95
CA PHE A 102 35.40 -10.41 10.71
C PHE A 102 36.57 -9.94 9.85
N GLY A 103 36.68 -10.41 8.60
CA GLY A 103 37.75 -10.05 7.67
C GLY A 103 39.13 -10.35 8.27
N CYS A 104 39.79 -9.30 8.74
CA CYS A 104 41.11 -9.29 9.39
C CYS A 104 41.09 -9.64 10.90
N GLY A 105 39.91 -9.87 11.48
CA GLY A 105 39.72 -10.09 12.91
C GLY A 105 39.19 -8.86 13.64
N ARG A 106 38.78 -9.03 14.90
CA ARG A 106 38.15 -7.95 15.68
C ARG A 106 39.13 -6.84 16.09
N GLU A 107 40.38 -7.20 16.31
CA GLU A 107 41.45 -6.31 16.79
C GLU A 107 42.38 -5.86 15.66
N GLY A 108 42.01 -6.12 14.39
CA GLY A 108 42.90 -6.01 13.25
C GLY A 108 43.77 -7.27 13.07
N GLY A 109 44.41 -7.38 11.91
CA GLY A 109 45.24 -8.50 11.51
C GLY A 109 45.24 -8.76 10.01
N GLU A 110 45.53 -10.01 9.66
CA GLU A 110 45.58 -10.47 8.28
C GLU A 110 44.33 -11.33 7.97
N GLY A 111 43.50 -10.85 7.05
CA GLY A 111 42.42 -11.61 6.43
C GLY A 111 42.91 -12.33 5.18
N THR A 112 42.27 -13.45 4.84
CA THR A 112 42.65 -14.25 3.66
C THR A 112 41.48 -14.49 2.72
N LEU A 113 41.76 -14.50 1.42
CA LEU A 113 40.88 -15.01 0.38
C LEU A 113 41.67 -16.05 -0.43
N LEU A 114 41.01 -17.16 -0.79
CA LEU A 114 41.63 -18.25 -1.52
C LEU A 114 41.04 -18.29 -2.93
N LEU A 115 41.86 -17.95 -3.93
CA LEU A 115 41.50 -18.04 -5.34
C LEU A 115 41.98 -19.37 -5.88
N HIS A 116 41.04 -20.27 -6.17
CA HIS A 116 41.30 -21.54 -6.83
C HIS A 116 41.11 -21.37 -8.34
N ALA A 117 42.20 -21.39 -9.10
CA ALA A 117 42.17 -21.25 -10.56
C ALA A 117 43.28 -22.08 -11.21
N LYS A 118 42.98 -22.70 -12.37
CA LYS A 118 43.96 -23.48 -13.17
C LYS A 118 44.70 -24.58 -12.39
N GLY A 119 44.06 -25.17 -11.36
CA GLY A 119 44.67 -26.22 -10.53
C GLY A 119 45.57 -25.69 -9.41
N GLU A 120 45.72 -24.37 -9.26
CA GLU A 120 46.49 -23.72 -8.21
C GLU A 120 45.57 -23.01 -7.21
N VAL A 121 46.08 -22.78 -6.00
CA VAL A 121 45.42 -21.99 -4.97
C VAL A 121 46.30 -20.77 -4.68
N GLN A 122 45.81 -19.59 -5.07
CA GLN A 122 46.45 -18.31 -4.74
C GLN A 122 45.82 -17.77 -3.46
N THR A 123 46.65 -17.47 -2.45
CA THR A 123 46.20 -16.75 -1.25
C THR A 123 46.33 -15.25 -1.48
N ILE A 124 45.22 -14.53 -1.38
CA ILE A 124 45.16 -13.08 -1.38
C ILE A 124 45.05 -12.65 0.09
N LYS A 125 45.99 -11.82 0.53
CA LYS A 125 46.06 -11.32 1.91
C LYS A 125 45.53 -9.89 1.95
N VAL A 126 44.70 -9.61 2.95
CA VAL A 126 44.18 -8.27 3.24
C VAL A 126 44.64 -7.93 4.65
N HIS A 127 45.20 -6.74 4.84
CA HIS A 127 45.74 -6.30 6.12
C HIS A 127 44.99 -5.07 6.60
N GLU A 128 44.57 -5.08 7.87
CA GLU A 128 43.94 -3.95 8.54
C GLU A 128 44.42 -3.92 9.99
N GLU A 129 44.96 -2.81 10.44
CA GLU A 129 45.54 -2.69 11.79
C GLU A 129 44.53 -2.13 12.81
N ARG A 130 43.45 -1.54 12.32
CA ARG A 130 42.40 -0.97 13.17
C ARG A 130 41.45 -2.06 13.64
N TRP A 131 40.83 -1.78 14.77
CA TRP A 131 39.80 -2.63 15.34
C TRP A 131 38.53 -2.49 14.49
N LEU A 132 37.90 -3.62 14.16
CA LEU A 132 36.70 -3.65 13.30
C LEU A 132 35.62 -2.67 13.80
N TYR A 133 35.31 -2.73 15.10
CA TYR A 133 34.30 -1.85 15.70
C TYR A 133 34.75 -0.39 15.83
N ALA A 134 36.05 -0.11 15.83
CA ALA A 134 36.55 1.26 15.76
C ALA A 134 36.28 1.85 14.37
N ILE A 135 36.47 1.08 13.30
CA ILE A 135 36.13 1.51 11.93
C ILE A 135 34.64 1.86 11.83
N GLU A 136 33.75 1.04 12.41
CA GLU A 136 32.32 1.32 12.45
C GLU A 136 32.00 2.61 13.23
N ALA A 137 32.58 2.77 14.42
CA ALA A 137 32.38 3.95 15.26
C ALA A 137 32.90 5.23 14.61
N ASP A 138 34.10 5.18 14.00
CA ASP A 138 34.71 6.30 13.30
C ASP A 138 33.87 6.68 12.07
N THR A 139 33.43 5.70 11.28
CA THR A 139 32.59 5.92 10.09
C THR A 139 31.28 6.61 10.46
N ALA A 140 30.61 6.16 11.54
CA ALA A 140 29.40 6.78 12.03
C ALA A 140 29.66 8.20 12.59
N GLY A 141 30.73 8.35 13.36
CA GLY A 141 31.14 9.63 13.95
C GLY A 141 31.44 10.68 12.88
N GLU A 142 32.21 10.32 11.86
CA GLU A 142 32.52 11.17 10.71
C GLU A 142 31.26 11.59 9.94
N ALA A 143 30.34 10.66 9.69
CA ALA A 143 29.08 10.97 9.02
C ALA A 143 28.24 11.97 9.83
N ILE A 144 28.09 11.73 11.14
CA ILE A 144 27.32 12.60 12.05
C ILE A 144 27.95 14.01 12.11
N LEU A 145 29.28 14.09 12.30
CA LEU A 145 29.99 15.37 12.37
C LEU A 145 29.91 16.14 11.05
N ALA A 146 29.85 15.45 9.92
CA ALA A 146 29.64 16.03 8.60
C ALA A 146 28.16 16.38 8.30
N GLY A 147 27.24 16.16 9.24
CA GLY A 147 25.81 16.39 9.05
C GLY A 147 25.16 15.43 8.03
N LYS A 148 25.80 14.29 7.76
CA LYS A 148 25.28 13.26 6.85
C LYS A 148 24.37 12.29 7.61
N THR A 149 23.38 11.75 6.90
CA THR A 149 22.45 10.74 7.43
C THR A 149 22.81 9.32 7.02
N GLU A 150 23.84 9.15 6.18
CA GLU A 150 24.32 7.86 5.69
C GLU A 150 25.84 7.85 5.55
N ALA A 151 26.43 6.65 5.58
CA ALA A 151 27.85 6.44 5.40
C ALA A 151 28.16 5.95 3.97
N PRO A 152 29.30 6.32 3.36
CA PRO A 152 29.68 5.82 2.04
C PRO A 152 29.74 4.29 1.96
N ALA A 153 30.09 3.63 3.06
CA ALA A 153 30.18 2.17 3.15
C ALA A 153 28.81 1.48 3.27
N MET A 154 27.74 2.22 3.62
CA MET A 154 26.39 1.69 3.80
C MET A 154 25.37 2.81 3.60
N SER A 155 24.86 2.92 2.37
CA SER A 155 23.82 3.90 2.02
C SER A 155 22.44 3.45 2.52
N HIS A 156 21.50 4.38 2.60
CA HIS A 156 20.10 4.04 2.92
C HIS A 156 19.52 3.04 1.92
N ALA A 157 19.86 3.18 0.63
CA ALA A 157 19.40 2.27 -0.41
C ALA A 157 19.93 0.84 -0.18
N ASP A 158 21.19 0.71 0.24
CA ASP A 158 21.77 -0.58 0.60
C ASP A 158 21.05 -1.20 1.81
N SER A 159 20.93 -0.45 2.91
CA SER A 159 20.25 -0.93 4.13
C SER A 159 18.80 -1.33 3.88
N LEU A 160 18.03 -0.52 3.14
CA LEU A 160 16.64 -0.81 2.81
C LEU A 160 16.51 -2.02 1.88
N GLY A 161 17.45 -2.22 0.96
CA GLY A 161 17.48 -3.41 0.13
C GLY A 161 17.75 -4.68 0.93
N ASN A 162 18.70 -4.63 1.87
CA ASN A 162 18.94 -5.73 2.79
C ASN A 162 17.66 -6.11 3.54
N MET A 163 16.98 -5.14 4.16
CA MET A 163 15.72 -5.37 4.89
C MET A 163 14.62 -5.93 3.99
N ARG A 164 14.51 -5.45 2.74
CA ARG A 164 13.56 -6.00 1.75
C ARG A 164 13.81 -7.49 1.46
N VAL A 165 15.07 -7.90 1.36
CA VAL A 165 15.41 -9.32 1.17
C VAL A 165 15.06 -10.14 2.40
N LEU A 166 15.41 -9.66 3.60
CA LEU A 166 15.08 -10.35 4.85
C LEU A 166 13.57 -10.52 5.02
N ASP A 167 12.78 -9.48 4.79
CA ASP A 167 11.32 -9.56 4.85
C ASP A 167 10.73 -10.57 3.87
N GLN A 168 11.23 -10.61 2.64
CA GLN A 168 10.80 -11.61 1.65
C GLN A 168 11.19 -13.02 2.06
N TRP A 169 12.39 -13.19 2.65
CA TRP A 169 12.85 -14.47 3.15
C TRP A 169 11.98 -14.97 4.31
N ARG A 170 11.72 -14.12 5.31
CA ARG A 170 10.81 -14.41 6.44
C ARG A 170 9.43 -14.82 5.96
N ARG A 171 8.85 -14.04 5.04
CA ARG A 171 7.54 -14.38 4.42
C ARG A 171 7.57 -15.72 3.72
N GLY A 172 8.66 -16.03 3.01
CA GLY A 172 8.86 -17.31 2.32
C GLY A 172 8.78 -18.53 3.24
N ILE A 173 9.12 -18.37 4.52
CA ILE A 173 9.06 -19.43 5.54
C ILE A 173 7.84 -19.34 6.47
N GLY A 174 6.93 -18.37 6.22
CA GLY A 174 5.75 -18.14 7.06
C GLY A 174 6.06 -17.51 8.43
N LEU A 175 7.22 -16.88 8.60
CA LEU A 175 7.59 -16.19 9.85
C LEU A 175 6.86 -14.85 9.97
N ILE A 176 5.97 -14.76 10.95
CA ILE A 176 5.28 -13.52 11.36
C ILE A 176 5.51 -13.35 12.86
N TYR A 177 6.00 -12.18 13.26
CA TYR A 177 6.19 -11.87 14.68
C TYR A 177 4.86 -11.50 15.35
N GLU A 178 4.73 -11.77 16.65
CA GLU A 178 3.54 -11.46 17.44
C GLU A 178 3.19 -9.97 17.35
N VAL A 179 4.21 -9.10 17.38
CA VAL A 179 4.01 -7.66 17.22
C VAL A 179 3.40 -7.30 15.86
N GLU A 180 3.67 -8.08 14.80
CA GLU A 180 3.17 -7.94 13.41
C GLU A 180 1.71 -8.38 13.22
N LYS A 181 1.15 -9.13 14.18
CA LYS A 181 -0.25 -9.57 14.13
C LYS A 181 -1.17 -8.45 14.60
N TYR A 182 -2.26 -8.18 13.90
CA TYR A 182 -3.17 -7.09 14.27
C TYR A 182 -3.83 -7.33 15.63
N GLU A 183 -4.01 -8.59 16.03
CA GLU A 183 -4.55 -9.00 17.33
C GLU A 183 -3.67 -8.53 18.50
N ASN A 184 -2.35 -8.53 18.30
CA ASN A 184 -1.33 -8.25 19.31
C ASN A 184 -0.52 -7.00 19.01
N ALA A 185 -0.96 -6.23 18.01
CA ALA A 185 -0.18 -5.12 17.50
C ALA A 185 0.08 -4.09 18.61
N THR A 186 1.32 -3.63 18.69
CA THR A 186 1.76 -2.57 19.61
C THR A 186 2.66 -1.58 18.91
N TYR A 187 2.63 -1.55 17.57
CA TYR A 187 3.50 -0.70 16.76
C TYR A 187 3.29 0.76 17.11
N PRO A 188 4.32 1.46 17.62
CA PRO A 188 4.23 2.89 17.78
C PRO A 188 4.18 3.57 16.41
N THR A 189 3.82 4.84 16.40
CA THR A 189 4.12 5.72 15.26
C THR A 189 5.64 5.76 15.05
N ILE A 190 6.09 6.16 13.86
CA ILE A 190 7.52 6.31 13.54
C ILE A 190 8.21 7.23 14.57
N THR A 191 7.53 8.31 14.96
CA THR A 191 8.03 9.30 15.93
C THR A 191 7.85 8.89 17.39
N ARG A 192 7.15 7.77 17.65
CA ARG A 192 6.70 7.31 18.98
C ARG A 192 5.86 8.34 19.74
N SER A 193 5.37 9.35 19.04
CA SER A 193 4.47 10.39 19.58
C SER A 193 3.04 10.13 19.12
N PRO A 194 2.02 10.68 19.82
CA PRO A 194 0.64 10.60 19.34
C PRO A 194 0.55 11.09 17.90
N LEU A 195 -0.22 10.37 17.08
CA LEU A 195 -0.40 10.68 15.67
C LEU A 195 -1.09 12.04 15.53
N ARG A 196 -0.57 12.91 14.66
CA ARG A 196 -1.12 14.24 14.40
C ARG A 196 -0.98 14.57 12.92
N LYS A 197 -1.93 15.36 12.40
CA LYS A 197 -1.83 15.96 11.06
C LYS A 197 -0.64 16.93 11.03
N ALA A 198 0.10 16.94 9.93
CA ALA A 198 1.16 17.91 9.70
C ALA A 198 0.56 19.33 9.61
N PRO A 199 1.24 20.38 10.15
CA PRO A 199 0.75 21.75 10.07
C PRO A 199 0.55 22.28 8.64
N ASP A 200 1.33 21.76 7.70
CA ASP A 200 1.34 22.07 6.27
C ASP A 200 0.72 20.96 5.41
N ALA A 201 -0.10 20.10 6.03
CA ALA A 201 -0.78 19.01 5.34
C ALA A 201 -1.53 19.50 4.08
N PRO A 202 -1.31 18.89 2.89
CA PRO A 202 -1.87 19.38 1.63
C PRO A 202 -3.36 19.02 1.44
N MET A 203 -3.96 18.27 2.37
CA MET A 203 -5.30 17.72 2.21
C MET A 203 -6.35 18.81 2.05
N VAL A 204 -7.18 18.66 1.03
CA VAL A 204 -8.39 19.47 0.83
C VAL A 204 -9.61 18.68 1.27
N TYR A 205 -10.63 19.38 1.75
CA TYR A 205 -11.81 18.77 2.35
C TYR A 205 -13.12 19.15 1.63
N GLY A 206 -14.15 18.36 1.86
CA GLY A 206 -15.52 18.65 1.44
C GLY A 206 -16.52 18.25 2.53
N GLN A 207 -17.73 18.77 2.40
CA GLN A 207 -18.85 18.46 3.29
C GLN A 207 -19.68 17.30 2.73
N VAL A 208 -20.07 16.37 3.60
CA VAL A 208 -21.10 15.36 3.30
C VAL A 208 -22.36 15.71 4.10
N PRO A 209 -23.57 15.64 3.51
CA PRO A 209 -24.81 15.86 4.26
C PRO A 209 -24.89 14.98 5.52
N HIS A 210 -25.49 15.51 6.58
CA HIS A 210 -25.69 14.85 7.89
C HIS A 210 -24.42 14.38 8.63
N LEU A 211 -23.22 14.77 8.18
CA LEU A 211 -21.97 14.49 8.85
C LEU A 211 -21.34 15.78 9.39
N ASP A 212 -21.08 15.87 10.69
CA ASP A 212 -20.56 17.12 11.28
C ASP A 212 -19.10 17.41 10.92
N LYS A 213 -18.33 16.36 10.56
CA LYS A 213 -16.92 16.48 10.19
C LYS A 213 -16.74 16.68 8.69
N GLN A 214 -15.77 17.53 8.36
CA GLN A 214 -15.24 17.67 7.00
C GLN A 214 -14.52 16.37 6.59
N VAL A 215 -14.71 15.96 5.34
CA VAL A 215 -14.18 14.70 4.79
C VAL A 215 -13.08 15.02 3.78
N SER A 216 -11.95 14.33 3.87
CA SER A 216 -10.83 14.51 2.93
C SER A 216 -11.24 14.13 1.51
N ARG A 217 -10.94 14.98 0.52
CA ARG A 217 -11.32 14.72 -0.88
C ARG A 217 -10.49 13.61 -1.53
N LEU A 218 -9.37 13.19 -0.94
CA LEU A 218 -8.77 11.89 -1.21
C LEU A 218 -9.20 10.94 -0.11
N VAL A 219 -9.73 9.77 -0.48
CA VAL A 219 -10.23 8.74 0.44
C VAL A 219 -9.32 7.52 0.35
N MET A 220 -8.82 7.03 1.48
CA MET A 220 -7.92 5.88 1.53
C MET A 220 -8.71 4.56 1.42
N GLY A 221 -8.59 3.87 0.29
CA GLY A 221 -9.10 2.50 0.13
C GLY A 221 -8.28 1.49 0.93
N CYS A 222 -8.95 0.62 1.68
CA CYS A 222 -8.32 -0.37 2.54
C CYS A 222 -8.26 -1.78 1.93
N ASP A 223 -8.78 -2.00 0.71
CA ASP A 223 -8.91 -3.34 0.08
C ASP A 223 -7.58 -4.06 -0.14
N ASN A 224 -6.48 -3.32 -0.27
CA ASN A 224 -5.13 -3.83 -0.47
C ASN A 224 -4.31 -3.92 0.84
N GLN A 225 -4.87 -3.53 1.99
CA GLN A 225 -4.19 -3.44 3.28
C GLN A 225 -4.37 -4.74 4.09
N ASN A 226 -3.52 -5.73 3.80
CA ASN A 226 -3.65 -7.10 4.32
C ASN A 226 -2.59 -7.48 5.37
N PHE A 227 -1.73 -6.55 5.76
CA PHE A 227 -0.66 -6.78 6.73
C PHE A 227 -0.51 -5.56 7.63
N TYR A 228 -0.63 -5.77 8.94
CA TYR A 228 -0.80 -4.67 9.89
C TYR A 228 0.36 -3.66 9.89
N PRO A 229 1.66 -4.05 9.95
CA PRO A 229 2.76 -3.08 9.94
C PRO A 229 2.76 -2.19 8.69
N HIS A 230 2.49 -2.79 7.53
CA HIS A 230 2.39 -2.02 6.28
C HIS A 230 1.19 -1.06 6.31
N ALA A 231 0.01 -1.57 6.70
CA ALA A 231 -1.20 -0.78 6.79
C ALA A 231 -1.07 0.39 7.78
N ALA A 232 -0.51 0.14 8.96
CA ALA A 232 -0.27 1.18 9.96
C ALA A 232 0.63 2.30 9.42
N LEU A 233 1.71 1.96 8.70
CA LEU A 233 2.57 2.97 8.07
C LEU A 233 1.84 3.77 6.97
N MET A 234 1.04 3.10 6.14
CA MET A 234 0.24 3.74 5.10
C MET A 234 -0.82 4.68 5.70
N PHE A 235 -1.51 4.24 6.76
CA PHE A 235 -2.55 5.00 7.44
C PHE A 235 -1.98 6.16 8.24
N ASP A 236 -0.88 5.96 8.96
CA ASP A 236 -0.15 7.02 9.68
C ASP A 236 0.28 8.10 8.67
N SER A 237 0.92 7.73 7.56
CA SER A 237 1.38 8.68 6.54
C SER A 237 0.23 9.44 5.87
N TYR A 238 -0.87 8.76 5.59
CA TYR A 238 -2.06 9.39 5.01
C TYR A 238 -2.73 10.36 5.98
N PHE A 239 -2.81 9.98 7.27
CA PHE A 239 -3.35 10.84 8.32
C PHE A 239 -2.46 12.05 8.58
N GLU A 240 -1.14 11.86 8.66
CA GLU A 240 -0.16 12.95 8.78
C GLU A 240 -0.27 13.93 7.61
N ALA A 241 -0.54 13.45 6.39
CA ALA A 241 -0.83 14.28 5.23
C ALA A 241 -2.21 14.97 5.26
N GLY A 242 -2.96 14.87 6.36
CA GLY A 242 -4.26 15.49 6.59
C GLY A 242 -5.46 14.62 6.21
N GLY A 243 -5.23 13.43 5.65
CA GLY A 243 -6.28 12.48 5.29
C GLY A 243 -7.12 12.06 6.50
N ASN A 244 -8.42 11.85 6.30
CA ASN A 244 -9.27 11.37 7.38
C ASN A 244 -10.36 10.38 6.95
N CYS A 245 -10.58 10.16 5.65
CA CYS A 245 -11.61 9.23 5.20
C CYS A 245 -11.01 7.89 4.80
N PHE A 246 -11.46 6.82 5.43
CA PHE A 246 -11.03 5.44 5.15
C PHE A 246 -12.20 4.63 4.61
N ASP A 247 -11.97 3.99 3.48
CA ASP A 247 -12.95 3.22 2.74
C ASP A 247 -12.68 1.72 2.90
N THR A 248 -13.67 0.99 3.43
CA THR A 248 -13.62 -0.46 3.62
C THR A 248 -14.93 -1.12 3.18
N ALA A 249 -14.98 -2.45 3.19
CA ALA A 249 -16.18 -3.20 2.88
C ALA A 249 -16.17 -4.57 3.55
N TRP A 250 -17.37 -5.05 3.88
CA TRP A 250 -17.61 -6.36 4.49
C TRP A 250 -16.99 -7.53 3.69
N ILE A 251 -16.96 -7.40 2.35
CA ILE A 251 -16.46 -8.42 1.41
C ILE A 251 -14.93 -8.40 1.22
N TYR A 252 -14.24 -7.33 1.62
CA TYR A 252 -12.79 -7.19 1.36
C TYR A 252 -11.99 -8.18 2.20
N GLY A 253 -11.14 -8.98 1.55
CA GLY A 253 -10.15 -9.85 2.23
C GLY A 253 -10.72 -10.76 3.33
N GLY A 254 -12.00 -11.16 3.23
CA GLY A 254 -12.67 -11.94 4.27
C GLY A 254 -12.85 -11.19 5.61
N GLY A 255 -12.85 -9.85 5.59
CA GLY A 255 -12.97 -8.99 6.77
C GLY A 255 -11.64 -8.62 7.43
N LEU A 256 -10.50 -9.12 6.94
CA LEU A 256 -9.18 -8.78 7.50
C LEU A 256 -8.87 -7.26 7.43
N PRO A 257 -9.11 -6.54 6.31
CA PRO A 257 -8.88 -5.10 6.26
C PRO A 257 -9.69 -4.30 7.29
N GLU A 258 -10.93 -4.72 7.59
CA GLU A 258 -11.77 -4.11 8.63
C GLU A 258 -11.13 -4.28 10.01
N ARG A 259 -10.63 -5.48 10.33
CA ARG A 259 -9.95 -5.74 11.61
C ARG A 259 -8.65 -4.95 11.75
N ILE A 260 -7.89 -4.83 10.66
CA ILE A 260 -6.65 -4.04 10.61
C ILE A 260 -6.95 -2.55 10.82
N LEU A 261 -7.91 -1.99 10.08
CA LEU A 261 -8.31 -0.59 10.21
C LEU A 261 -8.82 -0.30 11.62
N GLY A 262 -9.73 -1.13 12.15
CA GLY A 262 -10.26 -1.00 13.51
C GLY A 262 -9.16 -1.03 14.58
N THR A 263 -8.21 -1.95 14.44
CA THR A 263 -7.04 -2.04 15.32
C THR A 263 -6.18 -0.79 15.26
N TRP A 264 -5.92 -0.25 14.06
CA TRP A 264 -5.16 0.97 13.89
C TRP A 264 -5.87 2.18 14.53
N ILE A 265 -7.17 2.37 14.27
CA ILE A 265 -7.97 3.46 14.86
C ILE A 265 -7.88 3.43 16.38
N ARG A 266 -8.07 2.25 16.99
CA ARG A 266 -7.99 2.06 18.44
C ARG A 266 -6.60 2.36 18.99
N GLN A 267 -5.54 1.86 18.34
CA GLN A 267 -4.17 2.06 18.81
C GLN A 267 -3.69 3.50 18.71
N ARG A 268 -4.11 4.21 17.65
CA ARG A 268 -3.76 5.62 17.48
C ARG A 268 -4.67 6.55 18.29
N GLY A 269 -5.84 6.07 18.72
CA GLY A 269 -6.78 6.87 19.50
C GLY A 269 -7.47 7.97 18.68
N VAL A 270 -7.68 7.74 17.38
CA VAL A 270 -8.08 8.78 16.40
C VAL A 270 -9.54 8.65 15.93
N ARG A 271 -10.38 7.86 16.62
CA ARG A 271 -11.75 7.54 16.16
C ARG A 271 -12.58 8.78 15.80
N GLU A 272 -12.51 9.82 16.63
CA GLU A 272 -13.28 11.04 16.43
C GLU A 272 -12.78 11.88 15.24
N GLU A 273 -11.49 11.76 14.91
CA GLU A 273 -10.84 12.53 13.84
C GLU A 273 -11.01 11.90 12.45
N VAL A 274 -11.26 10.58 12.40
CA VAL A 274 -11.43 9.83 11.16
C VAL A 274 -12.90 9.68 10.77
N CYS A 275 -13.15 9.54 9.47
CA CYS A 275 -14.41 9.20 8.84
C CYS A 275 -14.29 7.79 8.27
N VAL A 276 -15.08 6.83 8.76
CA VAL A 276 -15.06 5.45 8.29
C VAL A 276 -16.25 5.22 7.35
N LEU A 277 -15.93 4.94 6.07
CA LEU A 277 -16.89 4.52 5.05
C LEU A 277 -16.90 2.99 4.96
N VAL A 278 -18.04 2.40 5.31
CA VAL A 278 -18.27 0.95 5.29
C VAL A 278 -19.18 0.58 4.14
N LYS A 279 -18.92 -0.54 3.46
CA LYS A 279 -19.83 -1.09 2.45
C LYS A 279 -20.30 -2.50 2.80
N GLY A 280 -21.61 -2.71 2.73
CA GLY A 280 -22.27 -4.02 2.86
C GLY A 280 -23.37 -4.19 1.81
N ALA A 281 -24.30 -5.12 1.98
CA ALA A 281 -25.28 -5.50 0.96
C ALA A 281 -24.63 -5.88 -0.38
N HIS A 282 -23.60 -6.74 -0.35
CA HIS A 282 -22.95 -7.24 -1.56
C HIS A 282 -23.65 -8.49 -2.11
N THR A 283 -23.75 -8.61 -3.44
CA THR A 283 -24.33 -9.80 -4.10
C THR A 283 -23.56 -11.09 -3.75
N PRO A 284 -24.24 -12.23 -3.58
CA PRO A 284 -25.68 -12.45 -3.80
C PRO A 284 -26.58 -12.03 -2.62
N LEU A 285 -26.00 -11.71 -1.45
CA LEU A 285 -26.71 -11.35 -0.22
C LEU A 285 -27.02 -9.84 -0.18
N CYS A 286 -27.82 -9.39 -1.15
CA CYS A 286 -28.19 -7.99 -1.36
C CYS A 286 -29.70 -7.80 -1.13
N ASP A 287 -30.10 -7.82 0.14
CA ASP A 287 -31.46 -7.61 0.63
C ASP A 287 -31.42 -6.87 1.98
N PRO A 288 -32.54 -6.30 2.47
CA PRO A 288 -32.55 -5.51 3.71
C PRO A 288 -32.06 -6.28 4.95
N GLN A 289 -32.38 -7.56 5.06
CA GLN A 289 -31.95 -8.37 6.22
C GLN A 289 -30.42 -8.56 6.21
N ASN A 290 -29.87 -8.93 5.05
CA ASN A 290 -28.43 -9.10 4.90
C ASN A 290 -27.67 -7.76 4.95
N LEU A 291 -28.28 -6.65 4.54
CA LEU A 291 -27.73 -5.31 4.73
C LEU A 291 -27.45 -5.05 6.21
N ILE A 292 -28.45 -5.28 7.08
CA ILE A 292 -28.31 -5.08 8.53
C ILE A 292 -27.29 -6.06 9.12
N SER A 293 -27.33 -7.33 8.73
CA SER A 293 -26.37 -8.34 9.21
C SER A 293 -24.93 -7.99 8.85
N GLN A 294 -24.67 -7.63 7.60
CA GLN A 294 -23.34 -7.27 7.13
C GLN A 294 -22.85 -5.97 7.78
N PHE A 295 -23.73 -4.98 7.98
CA PHE A 295 -23.41 -3.77 8.72
C PHE A 295 -22.95 -4.07 10.16
N ASN A 296 -23.68 -4.92 10.87
CA ASN A 296 -23.33 -5.33 12.23
C ASN A 296 -21.98 -6.05 12.27
N GLU A 297 -21.76 -7.03 11.39
CA GLU A 297 -20.48 -7.75 11.31
C GLU A 297 -19.30 -6.82 11.00
N SER A 298 -19.49 -5.86 10.09
CA SER A 298 -18.46 -4.87 9.77
C SER A 298 -18.10 -4.02 11.00
N LEU A 299 -19.09 -3.52 11.74
CA LEU A 299 -18.86 -2.76 12.97
C LEU A 299 -18.17 -3.60 14.05
N ASP A 300 -18.55 -4.87 14.21
CA ASP A 300 -17.90 -5.80 15.13
C ASP A 300 -16.43 -6.04 14.77
N ARG A 301 -16.12 -6.24 13.48
CA ARG A 301 -14.74 -6.42 12.99
C ARG A 301 -13.90 -5.16 13.17
N LEU A 302 -14.49 -3.98 12.92
CA LEU A 302 -13.85 -2.68 13.13
C LEU A 302 -13.70 -2.35 14.63
N GLY A 303 -14.52 -2.97 15.49
CA GLY A 303 -14.62 -2.62 16.90
C GLY A 303 -15.17 -1.21 17.11
N LEU A 304 -16.18 -0.82 16.31
CA LEU A 304 -16.78 0.52 16.32
C LEU A 304 -18.27 0.45 16.65
N GLU A 305 -18.78 1.45 17.37
CA GLU A 305 -20.22 1.53 17.69
C GLU A 305 -21.06 2.13 16.54
N TYR A 306 -20.42 2.90 15.66
CA TYR A 306 -21.08 3.56 14.53
C TYR A 306 -20.14 3.70 13.32
N ALA A 307 -20.73 3.74 12.13
CA ALA A 307 -20.07 4.16 10.90
C ALA A 307 -20.39 5.63 10.60
N ASP A 308 -19.41 6.39 10.13
CA ASP A 308 -19.64 7.76 9.64
C ASP A 308 -20.42 7.70 8.32
N LEU A 309 -19.99 6.83 7.40
CA LEU A 309 -20.61 6.63 6.10
C LEU A 309 -20.91 5.15 5.89
N TYR A 310 -22.10 4.83 5.38
CA TYR A 310 -22.41 3.49 4.90
C TYR A 310 -22.91 3.52 3.48
N CYS A 311 -22.39 2.64 2.64
CA CYS A 311 -22.81 2.53 1.27
C CYS A 311 -23.28 1.11 0.96
N MET A 312 -24.46 0.97 0.38
CA MET A 312 -24.84 -0.30 -0.24
C MET A 312 -23.87 -0.60 -1.37
N HIS A 313 -23.16 -1.72 -1.30
CA HIS A 313 -22.05 -2.05 -2.20
C HIS A 313 -22.55 -2.42 -3.61
N ARG A 314 -23.79 -2.93 -3.70
CA ARG A 314 -24.53 -3.21 -4.93
C ARG A 314 -25.98 -2.77 -4.77
N ASP A 315 -26.69 -2.67 -5.89
CA ASP A 315 -28.15 -2.62 -5.93
C ASP A 315 -28.74 -4.02 -6.18
N ASN A 316 -29.97 -4.23 -5.75
CA ASN A 316 -30.80 -5.35 -6.16
C ASN A 316 -32.13 -4.84 -6.75
N PRO A 317 -32.23 -4.77 -8.10
CA PRO A 317 -33.43 -4.27 -8.77
C PRO A 317 -34.70 -5.11 -8.55
N GLN A 318 -34.57 -6.34 -8.02
CA GLN A 318 -35.73 -7.20 -7.72
C GLN A 318 -36.42 -6.82 -6.41
N ILE A 319 -35.80 -5.96 -5.59
CA ILE A 319 -36.37 -5.49 -4.34
C ILE A 319 -36.72 -3.99 -4.48
N PRO A 320 -37.93 -3.57 -4.09
CA PRO A 320 -38.31 -2.16 -4.05
C PRO A 320 -37.29 -1.31 -3.28
N VAL A 321 -36.95 -0.13 -3.80
CA VAL A 321 -36.00 0.80 -3.16
C VAL A 321 -36.38 1.13 -1.72
N GLY A 322 -37.69 1.20 -1.44
CA GLY A 322 -38.22 1.61 -0.15
C GLY A 322 -37.77 0.72 1.00
N GLU A 323 -37.70 -0.60 0.78
CA GLU A 323 -37.28 -1.55 1.81
C GLU A 323 -35.83 -1.31 2.25
N PHE A 324 -34.96 -0.89 1.32
CA PHE A 324 -33.58 -0.51 1.65
C PHE A 324 -33.51 0.84 2.36
N ILE A 325 -34.29 1.82 1.90
CA ILE A 325 -34.35 3.15 2.52
C ILE A 325 -34.85 3.07 3.96
N ASP A 326 -35.86 2.24 4.23
CA ASP A 326 -36.39 2.02 5.58
C ASP A 326 -35.31 1.43 6.50
N ALA A 327 -34.60 0.38 6.05
CA ALA A 327 -33.51 -0.24 6.81
C ALA A 327 -32.35 0.73 7.11
N LEU A 328 -31.95 1.54 6.14
CA LEU A 328 -30.88 2.54 6.30
C LEU A 328 -31.27 3.68 7.24
N ASN A 329 -32.52 4.15 7.15
CA ASN A 329 -33.05 5.16 8.07
C ASN A 329 -33.19 4.61 9.49
N GLN A 330 -33.54 3.33 9.65
CA GLN A 330 -33.54 2.68 10.96
C GLN A 330 -32.16 2.76 11.62
N LEU A 331 -31.08 2.39 10.89
CA LEU A 331 -29.70 2.50 11.42
C LEU A 331 -29.31 3.94 11.80
N CYS A 332 -29.81 4.94 11.06
CA CYS A 332 -29.60 6.35 11.39
C CYS A 332 -30.34 6.75 12.67
N ASN A 333 -31.59 6.32 12.83
CA ASN A 333 -32.42 6.59 14.01
C ASN A 333 -31.86 5.91 15.26
N GLU A 334 -31.22 4.75 15.11
CA GLU A 334 -30.48 4.05 16.17
C GLU A 334 -29.17 4.76 16.54
N GLY A 335 -28.74 5.79 15.80
CA GLY A 335 -27.49 6.50 16.05
C GLY A 335 -26.24 5.70 15.66
N ARG A 336 -26.39 4.60 14.91
CA ARG A 336 -25.29 3.72 14.49
C ARG A 336 -24.72 4.10 13.13
N LEU A 337 -25.42 4.95 12.39
CA LEU A 337 -25.05 5.46 11.07
C LEU A 337 -25.28 6.97 11.01
N ARG A 338 -24.36 7.74 10.41
CA ARG A 338 -24.53 9.20 10.22
C ARG A 338 -25.12 9.55 8.86
N ALA A 339 -24.49 9.08 7.79
CA ALA A 339 -24.91 9.33 6.42
C ALA A 339 -24.78 8.07 5.55
N PHE A 340 -25.62 7.95 4.52
CA PHE A 340 -25.66 6.74 3.69
C PHE A 340 -25.87 6.99 2.20
N GLY A 341 -25.49 6.00 1.40
CA GLY A 341 -25.53 6.07 -0.06
C GLY A 341 -25.55 4.71 -0.77
N GLY A 342 -25.49 4.76 -2.10
CA GLY A 342 -25.46 3.59 -2.98
C GLY A 342 -24.21 3.54 -3.88
N SER A 343 -23.62 2.35 -4.00
CA SER A 343 -22.45 2.06 -4.85
C SER A 343 -22.87 1.16 -6.00
N ASN A 344 -22.56 1.59 -7.22
CA ASN A 344 -23.01 0.94 -8.45
C ASN A 344 -24.53 0.90 -8.58
N TRP A 345 -25.17 2.02 -8.24
CA TRP A 345 -26.60 2.23 -8.45
C TRP A 345 -26.84 3.05 -9.72
N SER A 346 -27.87 2.69 -10.47
CA SER A 346 -28.30 3.47 -11.64
C SER A 346 -28.95 4.77 -11.20
N LEU A 347 -28.93 5.78 -12.08
CA LEU A 347 -29.55 7.08 -11.80
C LEU A 347 -31.07 6.97 -11.56
N GLU A 348 -31.74 6.03 -12.23
CA GLU A 348 -33.17 5.75 -12.02
C GLU A 348 -33.42 5.24 -10.59
N ARG A 349 -32.62 4.28 -10.12
CA ARG A 349 -32.77 3.65 -8.79
C ARG A 349 -32.42 4.62 -7.65
N ILE A 350 -31.26 5.26 -7.73
CA ILE A 350 -31.13 6.72 -7.65
C ILE A 350 -32.32 7.53 -7.13
N ILE A 351 -32.98 8.14 -8.12
CA ILE A 351 -34.13 9.02 -8.02
C ILE A 351 -35.28 8.33 -7.30
N ALA A 352 -35.60 7.09 -7.65
CA ALA A 352 -36.70 6.35 -7.03
C ALA A 352 -36.53 6.19 -5.51
N ALA A 353 -35.30 5.92 -5.04
CA ALA A 353 -35.01 5.80 -3.62
C ALA A 353 -35.18 7.15 -2.89
N ASN A 354 -34.71 8.23 -3.50
CA ASN A 354 -34.85 9.57 -2.95
C ASN A 354 -36.30 10.07 -2.94
N GLU A 355 -37.07 9.77 -3.98
CA GLU A 355 -38.51 10.08 -4.06
C GLU A 355 -39.32 9.32 -3.01
N TYR A 356 -39.02 8.02 -2.83
CA TYR A 356 -39.62 7.23 -1.75
C TYR A 356 -39.32 7.85 -0.39
N ALA A 357 -38.05 8.18 -0.11
CA ALA A 357 -37.66 8.80 1.15
C ALA A 357 -38.44 10.10 1.41
N ALA A 358 -38.51 10.98 0.41
CA ALA A 358 -39.23 12.25 0.50
C ALA A 358 -40.73 12.05 0.77
N ALA A 359 -41.37 11.10 0.09
CA ALA A 359 -42.80 10.80 0.25
C ALA A 359 -43.14 10.25 1.66
N HIS A 360 -42.16 9.65 2.35
CA HIS A 360 -42.34 9.05 3.68
C HIS A 360 -41.70 9.88 4.81
N GLY A 361 -41.14 11.06 4.51
CA GLY A 361 -40.48 11.91 5.51
C GLY A 361 -39.18 11.30 6.07
N LEU A 362 -38.52 10.45 5.29
CA LEU A 362 -37.26 9.78 5.62
C LEU A 362 -36.07 10.52 5.00
N ARG A 363 -34.85 10.21 5.47
CA ARG A 363 -33.62 10.69 4.84
C ARG A 363 -33.43 10.00 3.48
N SER A 364 -33.03 10.79 2.50
CA SER A 364 -32.61 10.34 1.16
C SER A 364 -31.13 9.91 1.18
N PHE A 365 -30.59 9.45 0.05
CA PHE A 365 -29.15 9.25 -0.08
C PHE A 365 -28.38 10.57 0.04
N ASP A 366 -27.33 10.53 0.86
CA ASP A 366 -26.42 11.65 1.13
C ASP A 366 -25.28 11.73 0.12
N PHE A 367 -24.93 10.59 -0.50
CA PHE A 367 -23.86 10.47 -1.46
C PHE A 367 -24.04 9.25 -2.36
N ILE A 368 -23.24 9.15 -3.42
CA ILE A 368 -23.14 7.96 -4.26
C ILE A 368 -21.69 7.49 -4.40
N ASN A 369 -21.47 6.20 -4.64
CA ASN A 369 -20.14 5.60 -4.77
C ASN A 369 -20.00 4.82 -6.09
N ASN A 370 -20.12 5.52 -7.23
CA ASN A 370 -19.93 4.97 -8.58
C ASN A 370 -18.50 5.22 -9.09
N ASN A 371 -18.08 4.50 -10.14
CA ASN A 371 -16.78 4.77 -10.76
C ASN A 371 -16.77 6.14 -11.43
N PHE A 372 -15.67 6.86 -11.33
CA PHE A 372 -15.41 8.05 -12.12
C PHE A 372 -13.91 8.27 -12.24
N SER A 373 -13.40 8.41 -13.45
CA SER A 373 -12.00 8.64 -13.76
C SER A 373 -11.85 9.34 -15.11
N LEU A 374 -10.68 9.92 -15.38
CA LEU A 374 -10.41 10.53 -16.69
C LEU A 374 -10.53 9.49 -17.83
N ALA A 375 -9.94 8.31 -17.68
CA ALA A 375 -10.20 7.20 -18.60
C ALA A 375 -11.58 6.60 -18.31
N LYS A 376 -12.39 6.38 -19.34
CA LYS A 376 -13.71 5.76 -19.22
C LYS A 376 -13.56 4.24 -19.08
N MET A 377 -14.32 3.64 -18.17
CA MET A 377 -14.39 2.18 -18.06
C MET A 377 -15.16 1.63 -19.27
N VAL A 378 -14.46 1.04 -20.23
CA VAL A 378 -15.05 0.54 -21.49
C VAL A 378 -15.74 -0.80 -21.32
N GLN A 379 -15.25 -1.61 -20.39
CA GLN A 379 -15.91 -2.83 -19.95
C GLN A 379 -15.90 -2.87 -18.42
N PRO A 380 -17.01 -3.29 -17.78
CA PRO A 380 -17.07 -3.44 -16.33
C PRO A 380 -15.92 -4.28 -15.78
N VAL A 381 -15.32 -3.82 -14.68
CA VAL A 381 -14.25 -4.56 -13.99
C VAL A 381 -14.78 -5.89 -13.43
N TRP A 382 -16.01 -5.84 -12.92
CA TRP A 382 -16.84 -6.96 -12.49
C TRP A 382 -18.28 -6.70 -12.92
N ASN A 383 -19.11 -7.75 -12.94
CA ASN A 383 -20.52 -7.60 -13.28
C ASN A 383 -21.22 -6.60 -12.35
N GLY A 384 -22.06 -5.73 -12.93
CA GLY A 384 -22.80 -4.72 -12.19
C GLY A 384 -22.00 -3.47 -11.78
N CYS A 385 -20.80 -3.22 -12.32
CA CYS A 385 -20.14 -1.91 -12.14
C CYS A 385 -20.92 -0.82 -12.88
N ILE A 386 -21.06 0.35 -12.26
CA ILE A 386 -21.61 1.55 -12.91
C ILE A 386 -20.59 2.68 -12.83
N SER A 387 -20.42 3.40 -13.94
CA SER A 387 -19.53 4.56 -14.04
C SER A 387 -20.33 5.84 -14.29
N ALA A 388 -20.15 6.82 -13.41
CA ALA A 388 -20.68 8.17 -13.61
C ALA A 388 -19.98 8.90 -14.77
N ALA A 389 -18.79 8.46 -15.19
CA ALA A 389 -18.08 9.06 -16.32
C ALA A 389 -18.67 8.65 -17.68
N SER A 390 -19.39 7.52 -17.72
CA SER A 390 -19.98 6.98 -18.95
C SER A 390 -21.41 7.50 -19.21
N GLU A 391 -22.05 8.12 -18.22
CA GLU A 391 -23.46 8.53 -18.27
C GLU A 391 -23.60 10.07 -18.16
N PRO A 392 -23.78 10.79 -19.29
CA PRO A 392 -23.93 12.25 -19.29
C PRO A 392 -25.08 12.74 -18.39
N GLU A 393 -26.17 11.97 -18.32
CA GLU A 393 -27.33 12.28 -17.47
C GLU A 393 -26.97 12.24 -15.97
N GLN A 394 -26.14 11.27 -15.55
CA GLN A 394 -25.69 11.18 -14.16
C GLN A 394 -24.81 12.37 -13.80
N ARG A 395 -23.93 12.84 -14.70
CA ARG A 395 -23.12 14.04 -14.46
C ARG A 395 -23.98 15.30 -14.36
N ALA A 396 -24.92 15.49 -15.28
CA ALA A 396 -25.85 16.62 -15.23
C ALA A 396 -26.70 16.61 -13.94
N TRP A 397 -27.08 15.43 -13.46
CA TRP A 397 -27.77 15.28 -12.18
C TRP A 397 -26.86 15.62 -10.99
N LEU A 398 -25.61 15.17 -10.97
CA LEU A 398 -24.63 15.50 -9.94
C LEU A 398 -24.35 17.01 -9.88
N GLU A 399 -24.18 17.66 -11.04
CA GLU A 399 -23.99 19.12 -11.12
C GLU A 399 -25.21 19.88 -10.60
N ARG A 400 -26.42 19.43 -10.92
CA ARG A 400 -27.65 20.10 -10.49
C ARG A 400 -27.94 19.91 -9.00
N THR A 401 -27.71 18.70 -8.48
CA THR A 401 -28.05 18.35 -7.08
C THR A 401 -26.91 18.61 -6.11
N GLN A 402 -25.68 18.76 -6.61
CA GLN A 402 -24.46 18.82 -5.82
C GLN A 402 -24.29 17.61 -4.88
N THR A 403 -24.88 16.45 -5.24
CA THR A 403 -24.72 15.21 -4.48
C THR A 403 -23.24 14.78 -4.51
N PRO A 404 -22.61 14.56 -3.34
CA PRO A 404 -21.26 14.00 -3.26
C PRO A 404 -21.09 12.69 -4.02
N LEU A 405 -20.05 12.64 -4.86
CA LEU A 405 -19.59 11.41 -5.52
C LEU A 405 -18.30 10.92 -4.85
N PHE A 406 -18.37 9.76 -4.19
CA PHE A 406 -17.20 9.01 -3.78
C PHE A 406 -16.73 8.16 -4.96
N SER A 407 -15.76 8.60 -5.74
CA SER A 407 -15.38 7.90 -6.97
C SER A 407 -14.42 6.75 -6.68
N TRP A 408 -14.80 5.52 -7.01
CA TRP A 408 -13.89 4.37 -6.93
C TRP A 408 -13.09 4.19 -8.24
N SER A 409 -11.87 3.65 -8.13
CA SER A 409 -10.90 3.59 -9.23
C SER A 409 -10.65 4.94 -9.90
N SER A 410 -10.50 6.00 -9.10
CA SER A 410 -10.32 7.39 -9.56
C SER A 410 -9.14 7.57 -10.52
N GLN A 411 -8.12 6.72 -10.41
CA GLN A 411 -6.93 6.71 -11.27
C GLN A 411 -6.97 5.61 -12.35
N ALA A 412 -8.15 5.09 -12.68
CA ALA A 412 -8.34 4.04 -13.69
C ALA A 412 -7.39 2.84 -13.50
N ARG A 413 -7.22 2.42 -12.24
CA ARG A 413 -6.30 1.35 -11.81
C ARG A 413 -4.87 1.49 -12.32
N GLY A 414 -4.40 2.73 -12.50
CA GLY A 414 -3.04 3.04 -12.94
C GLY A 414 -2.85 3.07 -14.45
N PHE A 415 -3.93 3.18 -15.25
CA PHE A 415 -3.85 3.37 -16.70
C PHE A 415 -2.96 4.55 -17.16
N PHE A 416 -2.75 5.54 -16.29
CA PHE A 416 -1.92 6.72 -16.56
C PHE A 416 -0.46 6.58 -16.08
N THR A 417 -0.01 5.37 -15.75
CA THR A 417 1.40 5.08 -15.47
C THR A 417 2.00 4.18 -16.55
N ASP A 418 3.28 3.89 -16.44
CA ASP A 418 4.00 3.05 -17.40
C ASP A 418 3.56 1.58 -17.39
N ARG A 419 2.67 1.16 -16.49
CA ARG A 419 2.03 -0.17 -16.53
C ARG A 419 1.07 -0.34 -17.72
N ALA A 420 0.62 0.75 -18.33
CA ALA A 420 -0.26 0.71 -19.49
C ALA A 420 0.47 1.18 -20.74
N GLY A 421 -0.01 0.80 -21.91
CA GLY A 421 0.60 1.15 -23.21
C GLY A 421 -0.22 0.58 -24.35
N ARG A 422 -0.18 1.21 -25.52
CA ARG A 422 -0.78 0.64 -26.75
C ARG A 422 -0.15 -0.71 -27.11
N ASP A 423 1.06 -0.95 -26.61
CA ASP A 423 1.89 -2.14 -26.79
C ASP A 423 2.00 -3.02 -25.53
N LYS A 424 1.32 -2.69 -24.42
CA LYS A 424 1.44 -3.39 -23.13
C LYS A 424 0.16 -4.14 -22.75
N PHE A 425 0.25 -5.47 -22.67
CA PHE A 425 -0.89 -6.37 -22.40
C PHE A 425 -0.63 -7.37 -21.26
N ASP A 426 0.38 -7.08 -20.44
CA ASP A 426 0.81 -7.85 -19.27
C ASP A 426 -0.22 -7.87 -18.12
N ASP A 427 -1.11 -6.86 -18.05
CA ASP A 427 -2.31 -6.86 -17.21
C ASP A 427 -3.59 -6.99 -18.07
N PRO A 428 -4.11 -8.21 -18.28
CA PRO A 428 -5.31 -8.44 -19.10
C PRO A 428 -6.55 -7.72 -18.57
N SER A 429 -6.66 -7.51 -17.25
CA SER A 429 -7.80 -6.80 -16.67
C SER A 429 -7.72 -5.31 -16.99
N LEU A 430 -6.53 -4.72 -16.94
CA LEU A 430 -6.32 -3.32 -17.30
C LEU A 430 -6.62 -3.09 -18.79
N ALA A 431 -6.10 -3.96 -19.65
CA ALA A 431 -6.33 -3.89 -21.09
C ALA A 431 -7.83 -3.99 -21.41
N ARG A 432 -8.51 -5.02 -20.91
CA ARG A 432 -9.95 -5.24 -21.17
C ARG A 432 -10.83 -4.06 -20.77
N CYS A 433 -10.56 -3.47 -19.61
CA CYS A 433 -11.50 -2.53 -18.99
C CYS A 433 -11.21 -1.06 -19.29
N TRP A 434 -10.00 -0.70 -19.74
CA TRP A 434 -9.63 0.70 -20.02
C TRP A 434 -9.00 0.95 -21.39
N TYR A 435 -8.65 -0.07 -22.19
CA TYR A 435 -8.02 0.21 -23.48
C TYR A 435 -9.06 0.54 -24.54
N SER A 436 -8.93 1.73 -25.10
CA SER A 436 -9.60 2.21 -26.30
C SER A 436 -8.79 3.37 -26.87
N GLU A 437 -8.93 3.65 -28.16
CA GLU A 437 -8.25 4.81 -28.77
C GLU A 437 -8.64 6.12 -28.09
N GLU A 438 -9.90 6.28 -27.65
CA GLU A 438 -10.31 7.45 -26.89
C GLU A 438 -9.57 7.59 -25.56
N ASN A 439 -9.43 6.50 -24.79
CA ASN A 439 -8.71 6.55 -23.52
C ASN A 439 -7.23 6.76 -23.72
N PHE A 440 -6.63 6.21 -24.77
CA PHE A 440 -5.25 6.52 -25.10
C PHE A 440 -5.09 7.99 -25.52
N ALA A 441 -6.05 8.58 -26.26
CA ALA A 441 -6.03 10.01 -26.54
C ALA A 441 -6.16 10.86 -25.25
N ARG A 442 -6.98 10.44 -24.26
CA ARG A 442 -7.04 11.08 -22.93
C ARG A 442 -5.71 10.97 -22.20
N ARG A 443 -5.04 9.81 -22.30
CA ARG A 443 -3.71 9.58 -21.74
C ARG A 443 -2.66 10.48 -22.40
N ASP A 444 -2.60 10.53 -23.73
CA ASP A 444 -1.62 11.35 -24.46
C ASP A 444 -1.73 12.83 -24.04
N ARG A 445 -2.96 13.34 -23.89
CA ARG A 445 -3.24 14.68 -23.36
C ARG A 445 -2.80 14.86 -21.90
N ALA A 446 -3.05 13.86 -21.05
CA ALA A 446 -2.57 13.88 -19.66
C ALA A 446 -1.04 13.93 -19.59
N TYR A 447 -0.33 13.21 -20.48
CA TYR A 447 1.15 13.28 -20.58
C TYR A 447 1.62 14.65 -21.06
N GLU A 448 0.97 15.24 -22.07
CA GLU A 448 1.29 16.59 -22.54
C GLU A 448 1.13 17.63 -21.42
N LEU A 449 0.03 17.57 -20.67
CA LEU A 449 -0.22 18.53 -19.58
C LEU A 449 0.67 18.30 -18.37
N ALA A 450 0.98 17.04 -18.06
CA ALA A 450 1.90 16.66 -17.01
C ALA A 450 3.30 17.24 -17.26
N ALA A 451 3.80 17.16 -18.51
CA ALA A 451 5.07 17.77 -18.89
C ALA A 451 5.06 19.30 -18.72
N LYS A 452 3.95 19.97 -19.07
CA LYS A 452 3.79 21.42 -18.88
C LYS A 452 3.75 21.84 -17.40
N LYS A 453 3.15 21.02 -16.53
CA LYS A 453 2.96 21.32 -15.10
C LYS A 453 4.04 20.73 -14.19
N GLY A 454 4.99 19.96 -14.74
CA GLY A 454 6.09 19.35 -13.96
C GLY A 454 5.63 18.27 -12.98
N VAL A 455 4.61 17.49 -13.35
CA VAL A 455 4.02 16.42 -12.54
C VAL A 455 3.92 15.12 -13.34
N GLU A 456 3.43 14.04 -12.73
CA GLU A 456 3.20 12.77 -13.43
C GLU A 456 1.81 12.77 -14.10
N PRO A 457 1.61 12.04 -15.21
CA PRO A 457 0.32 11.95 -15.89
C PRO A 457 -0.81 11.42 -15.01
N ILE A 458 -0.49 10.52 -14.07
CA ILE A 458 -1.44 10.03 -13.08
C ILE A 458 -1.89 11.11 -12.09
N ASN A 459 -1.06 12.13 -11.82
CA ASN A 459 -1.44 13.28 -11.00
C ASN A 459 -2.45 14.15 -11.75
N ILE A 460 -2.26 14.37 -13.06
CA ILE A 460 -3.23 15.08 -13.91
C ILE A 460 -4.56 14.35 -13.95
N ALA A 461 -4.55 13.03 -14.13
CA ALA A 461 -5.76 12.22 -14.16
C ALA A 461 -6.55 12.28 -12.84
N LEU A 462 -5.87 12.25 -11.70
CA LEU A 462 -6.52 12.39 -10.39
C LEU A 462 -6.99 13.83 -10.15
N ALA A 463 -6.21 14.84 -10.56
CA ALA A 463 -6.61 16.24 -10.46
C ALA A 463 -7.87 16.53 -11.29
N TYR A 464 -7.99 15.94 -12.49
CA TYR A 464 -9.22 16.00 -13.30
C TYR A 464 -10.44 15.53 -12.51
N VAL A 465 -10.32 14.42 -11.77
CA VAL A 465 -11.41 13.90 -10.92
C VAL A 465 -11.81 14.90 -9.82
N LEU A 466 -10.86 15.64 -9.28
CA LEU A 466 -11.09 16.62 -8.22
C LEU A 466 -11.62 17.99 -8.72
N HIS A 467 -11.45 18.32 -9.99
CA HIS A 467 -11.85 19.60 -10.60
C HIS A 467 -13.22 19.54 -11.30
N GLN A 468 -14.10 18.62 -10.87
CA GLN A 468 -15.46 18.56 -11.37
C GLN A 468 -16.33 19.65 -10.75
N LYS A 469 -17.44 19.99 -11.43
CA LYS A 469 -18.43 21.00 -11.00
C LYS A 469 -19.38 20.50 -9.90
N PHE A 470 -19.13 19.33 -9.35
CA PHE A 470 -19.85 18.70 -8.26
C PHE A 470 -18.84 18.13 -7.26
N PRO A 471 -19.21 17.92 -5.99
CA PRO A 471 -18.28 17.46 -4.97
C PRO A 471 -17.82 16.02 -5.27
N VAL A 472 -16.52 15.84 -5.51
CA VAL A 472 -15.91 14.51 -5.68
C VAL A 472 -14.93 14.21 -4.55
N PHE A 473 -15.08 13.02 -3.97
CA PHE A 473 -14.21 12.39 -3.00
C PHE A 473 -13.54 11.18 -3.67
N ALA A 474 -12.31 11.36 -4.13
CA ALA A 474 -11.60 10.37 -4.93
C ALA A 474 -11.01 9.26 -4.06
N LEU A 475 -11.51 8.03 -4.20
CA LEU A 475 -10.88 6.87 -3.58
C LEU A 475 -9.58 6.55 -4.31
N ILE A 476 -8.50 6.51 -3.53
CA ILE A 476 -7.15 6.12 -3.93
C ILE A 476 -6.79 4.79 -3.26
N GLY A 477 -5.95 3.99 -3.92
CA GLY A 477 -5.52 2.68 -3.41
C GLY A 477 -4.02 2.49 -3.54
N PRO A 478 -3.18 3.36 -2.94
CA PRO A 478 -1.74 3.20 -2.98
C PRO A 478 -1.29 1.93 -2.24
N ARG A 479 -0.25 1.28 -2.75
CA ARG A 479 0.40 0.08 -2.18
C ARG A 479 1.77 0.38 -1.58
N SER A 480 2.20 1.63 -1.67
CA SER A 480 3.46 2.10 -1.11
C SER A 480 3.35 3.57 -0.73
N ILE A 481 4.27 4.02 0.14
CA ILE A 481 4.39 5.43 0.51
C ILE A 481 4.69 6.30 -0.72
N ALA A 482 5.47 5.80 -1.68
CA ALA A 482 5.73 6.53 -2.92
C ALA A 482 4.46 6.74 -3.76
N GLU A 483 3.61 5.71 -3.88
CA GLU A 483 2.32 5.83 -4.55
C GLU A 483 1.37 6.78 -3.81
N LEU A 484 1.32 6.71 -2.46
CA LEU A 484 0.54 7.64 -1.65
C LEU A 484 1.00 9.09 -1.86
N ASN A 485 2.31 9.34 -1.82
CA ASN A 485 2.87 10.65 -2.08
C ASN A 485 2.52 11.15 -3.49
N SER A 486 2.58 10.28 -4.51
CA SER A 486 2.13 10.62 -5.86
C SER A 486 0.64 10.99 -5.89
N CYS A 487 -0.24 10.24 -5.22
CA CYS A 487 -1.65 10.63 -5.09
C CYS A 487 -1.82 12.01 -4.44
N LEU A 488 -1.08 12.31 -3.36
CA LEU A 488 -1.12 13.61 -2.69
C LEU A 488 -0.66 14.76 -3.59
N ARG A 489 0.31 14.54 -4.49
CA ARG A 489 0.75 15.58 -5.45
C ARG A 489 -0.38 16.09 -6.34
N ALA A 490 -1.40 15.27 -6.62
CA ALA A 490 -2.55 15.70 -7.42
C ALA A 490 -3.32 16.87 -6.78
N LEU A 491 -3.25 17.03 -5.44
CA LEU A 491 -3.90 18.14 -4.73
C LEU A 491 -3.27 19.50 -5.05
N SER A 492 -2.00 19.52 -5.46
CA SER A 492 -1.29 20.73 -5.85
C SER A 492 -1.51 21.13 -7.32
N VAL A 493 -2.15 20.28 -8.11
CA VAL A 493 -2.40 20.51 -9.54
C VAL A 493 -3.70 21.28 -9.71
N SER A 494 -3.62 22.56 -10.06
CA SER A 494 -4.79 23.33 -10.48
C SER A 494 -5.11 23.10 -11.96
N LEU A 495 -6.37 22.81 -12.27
CA LEU A 495 -6.87 22.68 -13.64
C LEU A 495 -7.94 23.76 -13.92
N SER A 496 -7.84 24.45 -15.05
CA SER A 496 -8.91 25.33 -15.52
C SER A 496 -10.07 24.54 -16.12
N ASP A 497 -11.26 25.15 -16.22
CA ASP A 497 -12.41 24.56 -16.94
C ASP A 497 -12.10 24.21 -18.39
N GLU A 498 -11.18 24.93 -19.03
CA GLU A 498 -10.67 24.62 -20.37
C GLU A 498 -9.78 23.38 -20.35
N GLU A 499 -8.83 23.28 -19.41
CA GLU A 499 -7.96 22.11 -19.27
C GLU A 499 -8.77 20.84 -18.94
N VAL A 500 -9.78 20.94 -18.08
CA VAL A 500 -10.69 19.81 -17.76
C VAL A 500 -11.43 19.33 -19.01
N ARG A 501 -12.03 20.24 -19.78
CA ARG A 501 -12.72 19.90 -21.04
C ARG A 501 -11.76 19.35 -22.09
N TRP A 502 -10.59 19.97 -22.22
CA TRP A 502 -9.57 19.55 -23.17
C TRP A 502 -9.04 18.15 -22.84
N LEU A 503 -8.84 17.80 -21.57
CA LEU A 503 -8.46 16.45 -21.14
C LEU A 503 -9.53 15.41 -21.49
N GLU A 504 -10.81 15.76 -21.38
CA GLU A 504 -11.92 14.83 -21.62
C GLU A 504 -12.19 14.63 -23.11
N ASN A 505 -12.36 15.72 -23.86
CA ASN A 505 -12.93 15.72 -25.22
C ASN A 505 -11.93 16.08 -26.32
N GLY A 506 -10.92 16.90 -26.00
CA GLY A 506 -9.86 17.29 -26.93
C GLY A 506 -10.13 18.65 -27.56
N ASP A 507 -11.26 19.24 -27.20
CA ASP A 507 -11.68 20.58 -27.58
C ASP A 507 -10.72 21.60 -26.96
N ARG A 508 -10.10 22.44 -27.80
CA ARG A 508 -9.30 23.61 -27.40
C ARG A 508 -10.16 24.86 -27.50
#